data_AF-A0A7J4XDT9-F1
#
_entry.id   AF-A0A7J4XDT9-F1
#
_cell.length_a   1.000
_cell.length_b   1.000
_cell.length_c   1.000
_cell.angle_alpha   90.00
_cell.angle_beta   90.00
_cell.angle_gamma   90.00
#
_symmetry.space_group_name_H-M   'P 1'
#
loop_
_entity.id
_entity.type
_entity.pdbx_description
1 polymer ?
#
loop_
_entity_poly.entity_id
_entity_poly.type
_entity_poly.pdbx_seq_one_letter_code
_entity_poly.pdbx_strand_id
1 'polypeptide(L)' 'MVVIPKTTHIERMKENLEVFDFELLDNEMEILRALDKGQPLIGNPQNPDLVSSSIGW' A
#
# COMPACT_ATOMS: atom_id res chain seq x y z
N MET A 1 -5.57 7.59 8.06
CA MET A 1 -4.72 6.57 7.40
C MET A 1 -3.31 7.11 7.38
N VAL A 2 -2.32 6.31 7.75
CA VAL A 2 -0.90 6.70 7.74
C VAL A 2 -0.16 5.68 6.87
N VAL A 3 0.77 6.13 6.03
CA VAL A 3 1.52 5.27 5.10
C VAL A 3 2.75 4.70 5.81
N ILE A 4 3.01 3.40 5.65
CA ILE A 4 4.17 2.69 6.23
C ILE A 4 4.92 1.94 5.12
N PRO A 5 5.88 2.59 4.43
CA PRO A 5 6.63 1.95 3.36
C PRO A 5 7.69 0.98 3.91
N LYS A 6 7.81 -0.21 3.32
CA LYS A 6 8.80 -1.22 3.71
C LYS A 6 9.94 -1.28 2.71
N THR A 7 11.19 -1.26 3.18
CA THR A 7 12.38 -1.54 2.37
C THR A 7 13.52 -2.08 3.24
N THR A 8 14.46 -2.79 2.63
CA THR A 8 15.73 -3.24 3.26
C THR A 8 16.94 -2.46 2.74
N HIS A 9 16.73 -1.54 1.80
CA HIS A 9 17.80 -0.76 1.17
C HIS A 9 17.80 0.67 1.72
N ILE A 10 18.97 1.12 2.19
CA ILE A 10 19.15 2.44 2.83
C ILE A 10 18.77 3.59 1.89
N GLU A 11 19.19 3.53 0.62
CA GLU A 11 18.86 4.59 -0.35
C GLU A 11 17.35 4.74 -0.56
N ARG A 12 16.61 3.62 -0.56
CA ARG A 12 15.13 3.65 -0.63
C ARG A 12 14.50 4.18 0.65
N MET A 13 15.12 4.02 1.82
CA MET A 13 14.60 4.60 3.06
C MET A 13 14.63 6.13 3.01
N LYS A 14 15.72 6.70 2.49
CA LYS A 14 15.84 8.15 2.30
C LYS A 14 14.81 8.65 1.29
N GLU A 15 14.76 8.05 0.11
CA GLU A 15 13.81 8.43 -0.94
C GLU A 15 12.35 8.34 -0.49
N ASN A 16 11.96 7.24 0.19
CA ASN A 16 10.59 7.08 0.68
C ASN A 16 10.21 8.12 1.76
N LEU A 17 11.18 8.75 2.42
CA LEU A 17 10.96 9.80 3.41
C LEU A 17 10.91 11.20 2.76
N GLU A 18 11.62 11.39 1.64
CA GLU A 18 11.71 12.65 0.88
C GLU A 18 10.52 12.81 -0.10
N VAL A 19 9.29 12.67 0.39
CA VAL A 19 8.05 12.78 -0.44
C VAL A 19 7.22 14.03 -0.14
N PHE A 20 7.79 14.99 0.59
CA PHE A 20 7.08 16.17 1.08
C PHE A 20 7.42 17.46 0.33
N ASP A 21 8.26 17.37 -0.70
CA ASP A 21 8.75 18.49 -1.51
C ASP A 21 8.00 18.65 -2.85
N PHE A 22 7.01 17.80 -3.11
CA PHE A 22 6.11 17.90 -4.26
C PHE A 22 4.67 17.66 -3.86
N GLU A 23 3.76 18.08 -4.73
CA GLU A 23 2.32 17.83 -4.62
C GLU A 23 1.81 17.25 -5.94
N LEU A 24 0.78 16.40 -5.86
CA LEU A 24 0.08 15.89 -7.02
C LEU A 24 -1.05 16.85 -7.39
N LEU A 25 -1.20 17.11 -8.68
CA LEU A 25 -2.31 17.89 -9.22
C LEU A 25 -3.62 17.08 -9.12
N ASP A 26 -4.74 17.78 -9.11
CA ASP A 26 -6.07 17.15 -9.03
C ASP A 26 -6.28 16.10 -10.13
N ASN A 27 -5.83 16.37 -11.36
CA ASN A 27 -5.95 15.41 -12.46
C ASN A 27 -5.08 14.16 -12.26
N GLU A 28 -3.93 14.28 -11.61
CA GLU A 28 -3.06 13.14 -11.32
C GLU A 28 -3.68 12.27 -10.22
N MET A 29 -4.30 12.90 -9.23
CA MET A 29 -5.08 12.21 -8.20
C MET A 29 -6.26 11.43 -8.80
N GLU A 30 -6.99 12.01 -9.77
CA GLU A 30 -8.08 11.31 -10.46
C GLU A 30 -7.60 10.10 -11.26
N ILE A 31 -6.45 10.20 -11.94
CA ILE A 31 -5.83 9.07 -12.64
C ILE A 31 -5.51 7.94 -11.66
N LEU A 32 -4.95 8.26 -10.49
CA LEU A 32 -4.62 7.25 -9.47
C LEU A 32 -5.87 6.56 -8.93
N ARG A 33 -6.96 7.31 -8.68
CA ARG A 33 -8.25 6.74 -8.23
C ARG A 33 -8.83 5.75 -9.24
N ALA A 34 -8.68 6.04 -10.53
CA ALA A 34 -9.16 5.15 -11.59
C ALA A 34 -8.43 3.80 -11.65
N LEU A 35 -7.27 3.66 -11.01
CA LEU A 35 -6.52 2.40 -10.95
C LEU A 35 -6.96 1.46 -9.82
N ASP A 36 -7.85 1.89 -8.93
CA ASP A 36 -8.35 1.03 -7.86
C ASP A 36 -9.13 -0.17 -8.42
N LYS A 37 -8.71 -1.36 -8.05
CA LYS A 37 -9.35 -2.62 -8.46
C LYS A 37 -10.38 -3.10 -7.45
N GLY A 38 -10.48 -2.47 -6.28
CA GLY A 38 -11.41 -2.86 -5.21
C GLY A 38 -11.16 -4.26 -4.66
N GLN A 39 -9.96 -4.82 -4.85
CA GLN A 39 -9.61 -6.19 -4.51
C GLN A 39 -8.43 -6.23 -3.52
N PRO A 40 -8.55 -6.95 -2.39
CA PRO A 40 -7.44 -7.13 -1.45
C PRO A 40 -6.27 -7.90 -2.09
N LEU A 41 -5.05 -7.40 -1.94
CA LEU A 41 -3.86 -8.00 -2.56
C LEU A 41 -3.30 -9.22 -1.82
N ILE A 42 -3.53 -9.32 -0.51
CA ILE A 42 -2.92 -10.34 0.37
C ILE A 42 -3.95 -11.29 1.01
N GLY A 43 -5.20 -11.23 0.54
CA GLY A 43 -6.29 -12.04 1.07
C GLY A 43 -7.39 -11.23 1.73
N ASN A 44 -8.57 -11.85 1.83
CA ASN A 44 -9.72 -11.28 2.51
C ASN A 44 -9.83 -11.92 3.91
N PRO A 45 -9.69 -11.16 5.02
CA PRO A 45 -9.84 -11.67 6.38
C PRO A 45 -11.23 -12.27 6.67
N GLN A 46 -12.22 -11.98 5.84
CA GLN A 46 -13.56 -12.56 5.93
C GLN A 46 -13.65 -13.96 5.30
N ASN A 47 -12.59 -14.43 4.62
CA ASN A 47 -12.54 -15.80 4.12
C ASN A 47 -12.06 -16.74 5.24
N PRO A 48 -12.94 -17.65 5.73
CA PRO A 48 -12.63 -18.51 6.87
C PRO A 48 -11.44 -19.45 6.63
N ASP A 49 -11.19 -19.86 5.38
CA ASP A 49 -10.07 -20.74 5.03
C ASP A 49 -8.73 -20.03 5.21
N LEU A 50 -8.65 -18.74 4.85
CA LEU A 50 -7.46 -17.93 5.03
C LEU A 50 -7.18 -17.69 6.52
N VAL A 51 -8.22 -17.39 7.31
CA VAL A 51 -8.12 -17.19 8.75
C VAL A 51 -7.56 -18.44 9.44
N SER A 52 -8.10 -19.62 9.10
CA SER A 52 -7.63 -20.88 9.69
C SER A 52 -6.16 -21.16 9.35
N SER A 53 -5.72 -20.82 8.13
CA SER A 53 -4.33 -21.03 7.71
C SER A 53 -3.34 -20.11 8.43
N SER A 54 -3.74 -18.87 8.77
CA SER A 54 -2.87 -17.89 9.43
C SER A 54 -2.60 -18.18 10.91
N ILE A 55 -3.38 -19.04 11.56
CA ILE A 55 -3.19 -19.42 12.97
C ILE A 55 -1.98 -20.35 13.15
N GLY A 56 -1.59 -21.07 12.10
CA GLY A 56 -0.47 -22.03 12.14
C GLY A 56 0.87 -21.50 11.64
N TRP A 57 0.95 -20.21 11.28
CA TRP A 57 2.15 -19.54 10.76
C TRP A 57 2.92 -18.80 11.85
#